data_AF-A0A410P620-F1
#
_entry.id   AF-A0A410P620-F1
#
_cell.length_a   1.000
_cell.length_b   1.000
_cell.length_c   1.000
_cell.angle_alpha   90.00
_cell.angle_beta   90.00
_cell.angle_gamma   90.00
#
_symmetry.space_group_name_H-M   'P 1'
#
loop_
_entity.id
_entity.type
_entity.pdbx_description
1 polymer ?
#
loop_
_entity_poly.entity_id
_entity_poly.type
_entity_poly.pdbx_seq_one_letter_code
_entity_poly.pdbx_strand_id
1 'polypeptide(L)'
;MWRLLYCFPALYLFSALSLIVGLFIYLKPDKAIQFQIAFYRRINWNMQPVSMQKEVRNTKAMGLFLVVAAMAAIIAILLKSRL
;
A
#
# COMPACT_ATOMS: atom_id res chain seq x y z
N MET A 1 22.35 19.68 1.16
CA MET A 1 22.87 18.38 0.66
C MET A 1 22.63 17.22 1.63
N TRP A 2 22.83 17.39 2.95
CA TRP A 2 22.68 16.34 3.97
C TRP A 2 21.27 15.75 4.18
N ARG A 3 20.19 16.51 3.92
CA ARG A 3 18.80 16.01 4.08
C ARG A 3 18.41 14.89 3.12
N LEU A 4 19.06 14.79 1.95
CA LEU A 4 18.74 13.75 0.97
C LEU A 4 19.32 12.39 1.40
N LEU A 5 20.52 12.34 2.00
CA LEU A 5 21.21 11.09 2.35
C LEU A 5 20.45 10.20 3.35
N TYR A 6 19.82 10.79 4.37
CA TYR A 6 19.04 10.06 5.37
C TYR A 6 17.63 9.68 4.90
N CYS A 7 17.10 10.35 3.87
CA CYS A 7 15.80 10.02 3.31
C CYS A 7 15.86 8.79 2.40
N PHE A 8 16.99 8.52 1.73
CA PHE A 8 17.10 7.41 0.78
C PHE A 8 16.80 6.02 1.40
N PRO A 9 17.41 5.62 2.54
CA PRO A 9 17.12 4.33 3.15
C PRO A 9 15.66 4.18 3.59
N ALA A 10 15.08 5.23 4.18
CA ALA A 10 13.68 5.23 4.57
C ALA A 10 12.75 5.11 3.37
N LEU A 11 13.04 5.82 2.27
CA LEU A 11 12.26 5.76 1.03
C LEU A 11 12.32 4.37 0.38
N TYR A 12 13.49 3.73 0.35
CA TYR A 12 13.61 2.34 -0.10
C TYR A 12 12.81 1.38 0.77
N LEU A 13 12.91 1.53 2.10
CA LEU A 13 12.15 0.72 3.05
C LEU A 13 10.63 0.87 2.85
N PHE A 14 10.12 2.10 2.81
CA PHE A 14 8.68 2.34 2.62
C PHE A 14 8.20 1.84 1.24
N SER A 15 9.03 1.95 0.21
CA SER A 15 8.68 1.43 -1.12
C SER A 15 8.63 -0.10 -1.13
N ALA A 16 9.58 -0.76 -0.47
CA ALA A 16 9.58 -2.22 -0.32
C ALA A 16 8.37 -2.71 0.49
N LEU A 17 8.06 -2.05 1.62
CA LEU A 17 6.85 -2.34 2.41
C LEU A 17 5.57 -2.11 1.60
N SER A 18 5.51 -1.05 0.81
CA SER A 18 4.36 -0.75 -0.06
C SER A 18 4.15 -1.81 -1.13
N LEU A 19 5.23 -2.39 -1.69
CA LEU A 19 5.13 -3.54 -2.60
C LEU A 19 4.52 -4.75 -1.90
N ILE A 20 5.03 -5.11 -0.72
CA ILE A 20 4.57 -6.28 0.04
C ILE A 20 3.09 -6.11 0.42
N VAL A 21 2.74 -4.95 0.98
CA VAL A 21 1.37 -4.64 1.41
C VAL A 21 0.43 -4.56 0.22
N GLY A 22 0.81 -3.85 -0.86
CA GLY A 22 0.01 -3.73 -2.07
C GLY A 22 -0.27 -5.09 -2.71
N LEU A 23 0.75 -5.96 -2.80
CA LEU A 23 0.61 -7.31 -3.32
C LEU A 23 -0.28 -8.17 -2.42
N PHE A 24 -0.12 -8.10 -1.10
CA PHE A 24 -1.01 -8.79 -0.15
C PHE A 24 -2.47 -8.36 -0.32
N ILE A 25 -2.73 -7.05 -0.42
CA ILE A 25 -4.08 -6.50 -0.63
C ILE A 25 -4.68 -6.98 -1.96
N TYR A 26 -3.88 -7.00 -3.03
CA TYR A 26 -4.33 -7.47 -4.34
C TYR A 26 -4.66 -8.97 -4.36
N LEU A 27 -3.81 -9.80 -3.75
CA LEU A 27 -3.95 -11.25 -3.76
C LEU A 27 -4.98 -11.76 -2.74
N LYS A 28 -5.16 -11.06 -1.62
CA LYS A 28 -6.04 -11.46 -0.50
C LYS A 28 -6.97 -10.31 -0.07
N PRO A 29 -7.80 -9.78 -0.99
CA PRO A 29 -8.66 -8.62 -0.71
C PRO A 29 -9.65 -8.89 0.43
N ASP A 30 -10.21 -10.11 0.53
CA ASP A 30 -11.17 -10.45 1.59
C ASP A 30 -10.54 -10.32 2.99
N LYS A 31 -9.28 -10.74 3.14
CA LYS A 31 -8.55 -10.62 4.40
C LYS A 31 -8.22 -9.16 4.70
N ALA A 32 -7.85 -8.37 3.68
CA ALA A 32 -7.60 -6.95 3.84
C ALA A 32 -8.86 -6.19 4.29
N ILE A 33 -10.02 -6.48 3.68
CA ILE A 33 -11.32 -5.91 4.06
C ILE A 33 -11.69 -6.30 5.49
N GLN A 34 -11.53 -7.58 5.88
CA GLN A 34 -11.80 -8.01 7.25
C GLN A 34 -10.87 -7.34 8.28
N PHE A 35 -9.59 -7.20 7.95
CA PHE A 35 -8.65 -6.47 8.80
C PHE A 35 -9.08 -5.02 8.97
N GLN A 36 -9.48 -4.37 7.88
CA GLN A 36 -10.02 -3.02 7.91
C GLN A 36 -11.24 -2.95 8.84
N ILE A 37 -12.25 -3.79 8.64
CA ILE A 37 -13.46 -3.84 9.49
C ILE A 37 -13.08 -4.03 10.98
N ALA A 38 -12.15 -4.95 11.27
CA ALA A 38 -11.70 -5.20 12.63
C ALA A 38 -10.98 -3.99 13.24
N PHE A 39 -10.18 -3.27 12.46
CA PHE A 39 -9.52 -2.03 12.88
C PHE A 39 -10.55 -0.94 13.20
N TYR A 40 -11.49 -0.68 12.29
CA TYR A 40 -12.55 0.32 12.49
C TYR A 40 -13.43 0.00 13.71
N ARG A 41 -13.68 -1.29 13.98
CA ARG A 41 -14.41 -1.69 15.20
C ARG A 41 -13.71 -1.27 16.49
N ARG A 42 -12.37 -1.21 16.54
CA ARG A 42 -11.63 -0.80 17.75
C ARG A 42 -11.87 0.65 18.14
N ILE A 43 -12.22 1.50 17.16
CA ILE A 43 -12.58 2.90 17.38
C ILE A 43 -14.11 3.09 17.42
N ASN A 44 -14.86 2.03 17.75
CA ASN A 44 -16.33 2.00 17.78
C ASN A 44 -17.01 2.39 16.45
N TRP A 45 -16.31 2.28 15.33
CA TRP A 45 -16.87 2.54 14.02
C TRP A 45 -17.37 1.23 13.40
N ASN A 46 -18.69 1.11 13.25
CA ASN A 46 -19.30 -0.06 12.62
C ASN A 46 -19.31 0.08 11.09
N MET A 47 -18.25 -0.39 10.45
CA MET A 47 -18.15 -0.43 8.99
C MET A 47 -18.78 -1.72 8.44
N GLN A 48 -19.69 -1.59 7.48
CA GLN A 48 -20.25 -2.71 6.74
C GLN A 48 -20.13 -2.49 5.22
N PRO A 49 -19.78 -3.53 4.46
CA PRO A 49 -19.67 -3.44 3.01
C PRO A 49 -21.08 -3.30 2.40
N VAL A 50 -21.28 -2.27 1.57
CA VAL A 50 -22.55 -2.11 0.83
C VAL A 50 -22.70 -3.21 -0.22
N SER A 51 -21.60 -3.64 -0.84
CA SER A 51 -21.56 -4.76 -1.76
C SER A 51 -20.18 -5.41 -1.72
N MET A 52 -20.10 -6.65 -1.25
CA MET A 52 -18.83 -7.37 -1.15
C MET A 52 -18.10 -7.49 -2.50
N GLN A 53 -18.83 -7.68 -3.60
CA GLN A 53 -18.21 -7.75 -4.93
C GLN A 53 -17.55 -6.43 -5.33
N LYS A 54 -18.20 -5.29 -5.04
CA LYS A 54 -17.62 -3.97 -5.34
C LYS A 54 -16.41 -3.70 -4.44
N GLU A 55 -16.50 -4.00 -3.15
CA GLU A 55 -15.38 -3.85 -2.23
C GLU A 55 -14.17 -4.67 -2.68
N VAL A 56 -14.35 -5.95 -3.02
CA VAL A 56 -13.26 -6.80 -3.51
C VAL A 56 -12.59 -6.23 -4.76
N ARG A 57 -13.37 -5.72 -5.72
CA ARG A 57 -12.83 -5.09 -6.93
C ARG A 57 -12.02 -3.83 -6.59
N ASN A 58 -12.55 -2.98 -5.71
CA ASN A 58 -11.91 -1.74 -5.31
C ASN A 58 -10.64 -2.01 -4.49
N THR A 59 -10.68 -2.96 -3.56
CA THR A 59 -9.52 -3.38 -2.77
C THR A 59 -8.42 -3.95 -3.67
N LYS A 60 -8.78 -4.76 -4.68
CA LYS A 60 -7.81 -5.19 -5.70
C LYS A 60 -7.21 -4.01 -6.46
N ALA A 61 -8.04 -3.09 -6.95
CA ALA A 61 -7.56 -1.90 -7.65
C ALA A 61 -6.60 -1.06 -6.77
N MET A 62 -6.91 -0.91 -5.48
CA MET A 62 -6.07 -0.23 -4.50
C MET A 62 -4.73 -0.94 -4.29
N GLY A 63 -4.74 -2.28 -4.13
CA GLY A 63 -3.53 -3.07 -3.99
C GLY A 63 -2.62 -2.98 -5.22
N LEU A 64 -3.20 -3.07 -6.42
CA LEU A 64 -2.47 -2.90 -7.68
C LEU A 64 -1.89 -1.49 -7.81
N PHE A 65 -2.67 -0.46 -7.48
CA PHE A 65 -2.20 0.92 -7.48
C PHE A 65 -0.99 1.10 -6.57
N LEU A 66 -1.03 0.55 -5.33
CA LEU A 66 0.08 0.56 -4.39
C LEU A 66 1.34 -0.09 -4.97
N VAL A 67 1.20 -1.24 -5.62
CA VAL A 67 2.32 -1.93 -6.28
C VAL A 67 2.94 -1.06 -7.37
N VAL A 68 2.11 -0.51 -8.27
CA VAL A 68 2.58 0.33 -9.39
C VAL A 68 3.25 1.59 -8.87
N ALA A 69 2.66 2.27 -7.89
CA ALA A 69 3.23 3.47 -7.28
C ALA A 69 4.56 3.18 -6.59
N ALA A 70 4.67 2.05 -5.88
CA ALA A 70 5.91 1.65 -5.22
C ALA A 70 7.02 1.30 -6.23
N MET A 71 6.70 0.62 -7.33
CA MET A 71 7.66 0.39 -8.41
C MET A 71 8.14 1.71 -9.03
N ALA A 72 7.22 2.63 -9.32
CA ALA A 72 7.55 3.94 -9.86
C ALA A 72 8.47 4.74 -8.91
N ALA A 73 8.19 4.68 -7.59
CA ALA A 73 9.04 5.31 -6.58
C ALA A 73 10.44 4.71 -6.57
N ILE A 74 10.59 3.37 -6.58
CA ILE A 74 11.89 2.71 -6.63
C ILE A 74 12.67 3.13 -7.87
N ILE A 75 12.03 3.12 -9.05
CA ILE A 75 12.66 3.55 -10.31
C ILE A 75 13.13 5.00 -10.21
N ALA A 76 12.29 5.92 -9.72
CA ALA A 76 12.65 7.32 -9.57
C ALA A 76 13.83 7.53 -8.61
N ILE A 77 13.86 6.79 -7.50
CA ILE A 77 14.97 6.84 -6.54
C ILE A 77 16.26 6.31 -7.18
N LEU A 78 16.19 5.18 -7.91
CA LEU A 78 17.35 4.60 -8.60
C LEU A 78 17.91 5.55 -9.66
N LEU A 79 17.06 6.15 -10.49
CA LEU A 79 17.46 7.13 -11.50
C LEU A 79 18.13 8.35 -10.86
N LYS A 80 17.58 8.85 -9.74
CA LYS A 80 18.18 9.97 -9.00
C LYS A 80 19.49 9.61 -8.32
N SER A 81 19.66 8.37 -7.87
CA SER A 81 20.92 7.93 -7.24
C SER A 81 22.09 7.77 -8.23
N ARG A 82 21.79 7.76 -9.53
CA ARG A 82 22.76 7.60 -10.63
C ARG A 82 23.20 8.94 -11.25
N LEU A 83 22.50 10.04 -10.96
CA LEU A 83 22.77 11.41 -11.43
C LEU A 83 23.42 12.23 -10.31
#